data_AF-A0A933JV60-F1
#
_entry.id   AF-A0A933JV60-F1
#
_cell.length_a   1.000
_cell.length_b   1.000
_cell.length_c   1.000
_cell.angle_alpha   90.00
_cell.angle_beta   90.00
_cell.angle_gamma   90.00
#
_symmetry.space_group_name_H-M   'P 1'
#
loop_
_entity.id
_entity.type
_entity.pdbx_description
1 polymer ?
#
loop_
_entity_poly.entity_id
_entity_poly.type
_entity_poly.pdbx_seq_one_letter_code
_entity_poly.pdbx_strand_id
1 'polypeptide(L)'
;MAVLSAWAVETKIDLEQLDLGQQWVLFAALEVVAFLDTVGPLKRMVGYFLAHSGMGLTSAVVAAVVGVSDRAVRKTRSQSPEDRLHNVRHPSQGHRKPKLATRDVGRLAKFFATNPKAKVAEVLSFVSIEFSVDLDRLTLRRFVKKFGLGCLRGDQVIVEDSPLLSPTRTSEVHSC
;
A
#
# COMPACT_ATOMS: atom_id res chain seq x y z
N MET A 1 23.76 26.66 23.46
CA MET A 1 23.34 25.25 23.47
C MET A 1 22.30 25.09 22.37
N ALA A 2 22.63 24.38 21.29
CA ALA A 2 21.67 24.12 20.23
C ALA A 2 20.63 23.12 20.76
N VAL A 3 19.36 23.55 20.81
CA VAL A 3 18.23 22.76 21.35
C VAL A 3 18.07 21.41 20.63
N LEU A 4 18.62 21.28 19.42
CA LEU A 4 18.56 20.10 18.57
C LEU A 4 19.83 19.22 18.57
N SER A 5 20.85 19.54 19.37
CA SER A 5 22.18 18.90 19.24
C SER A 5 22.15 17.38 19.39
N ALA A 6 21.39 16.85 20.36
CA ALA A 6 21.26 15.41 20.57
C ALA A 6 20.55 14.71 19.39
N TRP A 7 19.47 15.31 18.89
CA TRP A 7 18.72 14.79 17.74
C TRP A 7 19.54 14.82 16.45
N ALA A 8 20.32 15.88 16.24
CA ALA A 8 21.17 16.03 15.07
C ALA A 8 22.29 14.98 15.01
N VAL A 9 22.88 14.65 16.17
CA VAL A 9 23.88 13.59 16.29
C VAL A 9 23.28 12.23 15.94
N GLU A 10 22.09 11.92 16.47
CA GLU A 10 21.39 10.66 16.18
C GLU A 10 21.05 10.50 14.70
N THR A 11 20.57 11.59 14.07
CA THR A 11 20.09 11.59 12.69
C THR A 11 21.18 11.90 11.66
N LYS A 12 22.41 12.21 12.11
CA LYS A 12 23.55 12.65 11.29
C LYS A 12 23.22 13.88 10.43
N ILE A 13 22.43 14.79 10.97
CA ILE A 13 22.06 16.06 10.32
C ILE A 13 23.03 17.14 10.78
N ASP A 14 23.58 17.87 9.81
CA ASP A 14 24.42 19.02 10.08
C ASP A 14 23.54 20.25 10.40
N LEU A 15 23.54 20.66 11.66
CA LEU A 15 22.78 21.83 12.12
C LEU A 15 23.38 23.15 11.66
N GLU A 16 24.66 23.20 11.31
CA GLU A 16 25.31 24.44 10.87
C GLU A 16 24.81 24.90 9.51
N GLN A 17 24.28 23.97 8.72
CA GLN A 17 23.63 24.26 7.44
C GLN A 17 22.22 24.81 7.59
N LEU A 18 21.66 24.79 8.80
CA LEU A 18 20.31 25.24 9.07
C LEU A 18 20.32 26.62 9.74
N ASP A 19 19.54 27.55 9.20
CA ASP A 19 19.35 28.85 9.82
C ASP A 19 18.57 28.73 11.14
N LEU A 20 18.63 29.78 11.96
CA LEU A 20 18.00 29.79 13.28
C LEU A 20 16.47 29.58 13.19
N GLY A 21 15.81 30.11 12.16
CA GLY A 21 14.38 29.94 11.95
C GLY A 21 14.02 28.49 11.60
N GLN A 22 14.79 27.84 10.72
CA GLN A 22 14.67 26.42 10.41
C GLN A 22 14.85 25.57 11.66
N GLN A 23 15.86 25.86 12.49
CA GLN A 23 16.09 25.13 13.74
C GLN A 23 14.89 25.23 14.70
N TRP A 24 14.29 26.41 14.86
CA TRP A 24 13.10 26.56 15.70
C TRP A 24 11.87 25.81 15.15
N VAL A 25 11.68 25.82 13.84
CA VAL A 25 10.58 25.06 13.22
C VAL A 25 10.78 23.56 13.36
N LEU A 26 12.02 23.06 13.23
CA LEU A 26 12.32 21.66 13.46
C LEU A 26 12.10 21.26 14.92
N PHE A 27 12.51 22.10 15.87
CA PHE A 27 12.24 21.88 17.28
C PHE A 27 10.74 21.77 17.56
N ALA A 28 9.94 22.74 17.12
CA ALA A 28 8.49 22.70 17.29
C ALA A 28 7.86 21.47 16.62
N ALA A 29 8.34 21.08 15.44
CA ALA A 29 7.84 19.90 14.75
C ALA A 29 8.18 18.60 15.47
N LEU A 30 9.37 18.49 16.07
CA LEU A 30 9.77 17.34 16.88
C LEU A 30 8.92 17.21 18.14
N GLU A 31 8.64 18.31 18.84
CA GLU A 31 7.73 18.34 19.99
C GLU A 31 6.32 17.87 19.60
N VAL A 32 5.80 18.36 18.47
CA VAL A 32 4.50 17.90 17.95
C VAL A 32 4.54 16.42 17.58
N VAL A 33 5.58 15.95 16.89
CA VAL A 33 5.71 14.54 16.52
C VAL A 33 5.83 13.64 17.77
N ALA A 34 6.52 14.09 18.81
CA ALA A 34 6.61 13.40 20.09
C ALA A 34 5.24 13.31 20.76
N PHE A 35 4.49 14.42 20.80
CA PHE A 35 3.12 14.46 21.34
C PHE A 35 2.15 13.55 20.57
N LEU A 36 2.27 13.47 19.25
CA LEU A 36 1.39 12.67 18.39
C LEU A 36 1.64 11.15 18.48
N ASP A 37 2.76 10.73 19.07
CA ASP A 37 3.13 9.33 19.36
C ASP A 37 2.77 8.32 18.24
N THR A 38 1.77 7.46 18.41
CA THR A 38 1.46 6.39 17.45
C THR A 38 0.53 6.82 16.31
N VAL A 39 0.07 8.07 16.28
CA VAL A 39 -0.91 8.55 15.27
C VAL A 39 -0.21 8.88 13.94
N GLY A 40 0.13 7.83 13.20
CA GLY A 40 0.85 7.91 11.93
C GLY A 40 0.24 8.84 10.85
N PRO A 41 -1.09 8.96 10.69
CA PRO A 41 -1.68 9.95 9.77
C PRO A 41 -1.31 11.40 10.12
N LEU A 42 -1.35 11.76 11.41
CA LEU A 42 -1.03 13.12 11.88
C LEU A 42 0.46 13.42 11.76
N LYS A 43 1.34 12.46 12.09
CA LYS A 43 2.78 12.59 11.84
C LYS A 43 3.09 12.88 10.38
N ARG A 44 2.43 12.17 9.46
CA ARG A 44 2.59 12.42 8.02
C ARG A 44 2.05 13.80 7.60
N MET A 45 1.11 14.41 8.34
CA MET A 45 0.67 15.79 8.08
C MET A 45 1.73 16.81 8.47
N VAL A 46 2.43 16.60 9.59
CA VAL A 46 3.61 17.40 9.95
C VAL A 46 4.66 17.32 8.85
N GLY A 47 4.94 16.12 8.33
CA GLY A 47 5.84 15.95 7.20
C GLY A 47 5.40 16.65 5.92
N TYR A 48 4.11 16.65 5.62
CA TYR A 48 3.56 17.40 4.49
C TYR A 48 3.74 18.91 4.68
N PHE A 49 3.46 19.42 5.88
CA PHE A 49 3.66 20.84 6.20
C PHE A 49 5.13 21.26 6.05
N LEU A 50 6.06 20.52 6.66
CA LEU A 50 7.49 20.81 6.57
C LEU A 50 8.02 20.74 5.13
N ALA A 51 7.48 19.82 4.32
CA ALA A 51 7.85 19.69 2.92
C ALA A 51 7.39 20.88 2.05
N HIS A 52 6.35 21.60 2.46
CA HIS A 52 5.74 22.70 1.71
C HIS A 52 5.82 24.07 2.41
N SER A 53 6.57 24.18 3.52
CA SER A 53 6.69 25.43 4.29
C SER A 53 7.50 26.53 3.59
N GLY A 54 8.09 26.25 2.43
CA GLY A 54 8.95 27.20 1.71
C GLY A 54 10.33 27.42 2.34
N MET A 55 10.64 26.77 3.46
CA MET A 55 11.87 26.99 4.21
C MET A 55 13.11 26.30 3.62
N GLY A 56 13.01 25.64 2.46
CA GLY A 56 14.16 24.97 1.83
C GLY A 56 14.70 23.74 2.59
N LEU A 57 13.95 23.19 3.56
CA LEU A 57 14.36 21.99 4.30
C LEU A 57 14.61 20.83 3.34
N THR A 58 15.72 20.11 3.52
CA THR A 58 16.04 18.94 2.69
C THR A 58 15.09 17.79 3.00
N SER A 59 14.90 16.88 2.04
CA SER A 59 14.03 15.72 2.24
C SER A 59 14.55 14.76 3.32
N ALA A 60 15.87 14.72 3.54
CA ALA A 60 16.49 13.97 4.63
C ALA A 60 16.11 14.54 6.00
N VAL A 61 16.13 15.86 6.17
CA VAL A 61 15.74 16.54 7.42
C VAL A 61 14.27 16.28 7.73
N VAL A 62 13.38 16.46 6.76
CA VAL A 62 11.94 16.20 6.94
C VAL A 62 11.68 14.71 7.24
N ALA A 63 12.42 13.81 6.58
CA ALA A 63 12.31 12.37 6.80
C ALA A 63 12.71 11.99 8.24
N ALA A 64 13.80 12.58 8.73
CA ALA A 64 14.30 12.37 10.08
C ALA A 64 13.33 12.86 11.16
N VAL A 65 12.71 14.03 10.97
CA VAL A 65 11.71 14.56 11.92
C VAL A 65 10.50 13.63 12.04
N VAL A 66 10.01 13.09 10.92
CA VAL A 66 8.75 12.33 10.87
C VAL A 66 8.98 10.82 11.05
N GLY A 67 10.23 10.36 11.03
CA GLY A 67 10.57 8.94 11.12
C GLY A 67 10.17 8.13 9.88
N VAL A 68 10.35 8.70 8.68
CA VAL A 68 10.03 8.04 7.40
C VAL A 68 11.25 8.00 6.48
N SER A 69 11.14 7.33 5.33
CA SER A 69 12.22 7.32 4.33
C SER A 69 12.24 8.59 3.49
N ASP A 70 13.42 8.97 2.97
CA ASP A 70 13.59 10.09 2.02
C ASP A 70 12.65 9.95 0.81
N ARG A 71 12.48 8.73 0.31
CA ARG A 71 11.55 8.41 -0.79
C ARG A 71 10.10 8.78 -0.45
N ALA A 72 9.67 8.56 0.78
CA ALA A 72 8.31 8.91 1.22
C ALA A 72 8.12 10.42 1.24
N VAL A 73 9.13 11.19 1.64
CA VAL A 73 9.10 12.66 1.63
C VAL A 73 9.07 13.19 0.19
N ARG A 74 9.90 12.65 -0.70
CA ARG A 74 9.87 13.03 -2.14
C ARG A 74 8.51 12.81 -2.76
N LYS A 75 7.86 11.68 -2.46
CA LYS A 75 6.48 11.42 -2.88
C LYS A 75 5.50 12.42 -2.27
N THR A 76 5.71 12.83 -1.01
CA THR A 76 4.86 13.81 -0.33
C THR A 76 4.97 15.19 -0.98
N ARG A 77 6.16 15.61 -1.42
CA ARG A 77 6.38 16.89 -2.14
C ARG A 77 5.66 17.00 -3.48
N SER A 78 5.32 15.88 -4.11
CA SER A 78 4.58 15.88 -5.38
C SER A 78 3.06 15.79 -5.17
N GLN A 79 2.57 15.79 -3.93
CA GLN A 79 1.14 15.69 -3.64
C GLN A 79 0.49 17.07 -3.54
N SER A 80 -0.69 17.21 -4.14
CA SER A 80 -1.54 18.38 -3.93
C SER A 80 -2.16 18.38 -2.52
N PRO A 81 -2.60 19.54 -2.00
CA PRO A 81 -3.36 19.61 -0.76
C PRO A 81 -4.63 18.76 -0.77
N GLU A 82 -5.32 18.68 -1.91
CA GLU A 82 -6.54 17.90 -2.12
C GLU A 82 -6.25 16.41 -2.01
N ASP A 83 -5.22 15.92 -2.70
CA ASP A 83 -4.77 14.52 -2.62
C ASP A 83 -4.37 14.17 -1.19
N ARG A 84 -3.71 15.10 -0.51
CA ARG A 84 -3.25 14.90 0.86
C ARG A 84 -4.42 14.77 1.82
N LEU A 85 -5.39 15.69 1.74
CA LEU A 85 -6.60 15.66 2.55
C LEU A 85 -7.41 14.39 2.28
N HIS A 86 -7.54 14.01 1.01
CA HIS A 86 -8.18 12.75 0.60
C HIS A 86 -7.51 11.53 1.26
N ASN A 87 -6.18 11.46 1.24
CA ASN A 87 -5.42 10.36 1.86
C ASN A 87 -5.51 10.31 3.39
N VAL A 88 -5.82 11.44 4.05
CA VAL A 88 -6.06 11.48 5.50
C VAL A 88 -7.48 11.04 5.84
N ARG A 89 -8.48 11.49 5.06
CA ARG A 89 -9.90 11.11 5.23
C ARG A 89 -10.17 9.67 4.86
N HIS A 90 -9.44 9.19 3.87
CA HIS A 90 -9.47 7.80 3.41
C HIS A 90 -8.06 7.25 3.54
N PRO A 91 -7.57 7.02 4.78
CA PRO A 91 -6.31 6.34 4.96
C PRO A 91 -6.39 5.07 4.12
N SER A 92 -5.35 4.80 3.34
CA SER A 92 -5.13 3.48 2.78
C SER A 92 -4.77 2.50 3.90
N GLN A 93 -5.58 2.44 4.96
CA GLN A 93 -5.88 1.26 5.77
C GLN A 93 -6.60 0.28 4.85
N GLY A 94 -5.93 -0.11 3.75
CA GLY A 94 -6.19 -1.43 3.23
C GLY A 94 -5.74 -2.33 4.35
N HIS A 95 -6.69 -2.95 5.06
CA HIS A 95 -6.49 -4.35 5.45
C HIS A 95 -5.65 -4.94 4.32
N ARG A 96 -4.38 -5.28 4.60
CA ARG A 96 -3.67 -6.18 3.70
C ARG A 96 -4.52 -7.43 3.78
N LYS A 97 -5.50 -7.56 2.87
CA LYS A 97 -6.27 -8.80 2.72
C LYS A 97 -5.20 -9.88 2.76
N PRO A 98 -5.29 -10.87 3.65
CA PRO A 98 -4.27 -11.91 3.71
C PRO A 98 -4.08 -12.42 2.28
N LYS A 99 -2.86 -12.28 1.76
CA LYS A 99 -2.52 -12.69 0.39
C LYS A 99 -1.75 -13.98 0.52
N LEU A 100 -2.06 -14.93 -0.36
CA LEU A 100 -1.17 -16.05 -0.60
C LEU A 100 0.25 -15.53 -0.84
N ALA A 101 1.20 -16.10 -0.12
CA ALA A 101 2.61 -15.81 -0.22
C ALA A 101 3.29 -16.77 -1.19
N THR A 102 4.51 -16.43 -1.62
CA THR A 102 5.29 -17.29 -2.53
C THR A 102 5.51 -18.70 -1.96
N ARG A 103 5.59 -18.84 -0.62
CA ARG A 103 5.74 -20.14 0.06
C ARG A 103 4.54 -21.08 -0.13
N ASP A 104 3.36 -20.52 -0.43
CA ASP A 104 2.11 -21.28 -0.56
C ASP A 104 1.93 -21.86 -1.98
N VAL A 105 2.75 -21.40 -2.94
CA VAL A 105 2.69 -21.78 -4.36
C VAL A 105 2.82 -23.29 -4.55
N GLY A 106 3.74 -23.94 -3.85
CA GLY A 106 4.00 -25.38 -4.03
C GLY A 106 2.81 -26.26 -3.62
N ARG A 107 2.12 -25.90 -2.52
CA ARG A 107 0.95 -26.64 -2.05
C ARG A 107 -0.26 -26.42 -2.96
N LEU A 108 -0.44 -25.20 -3.44
CA LEU A 108 -1.49 -24.90 -4.41
C LEU A 108 -1.22 -25.59 -5.77
N ALA A 109 0.04 -25.65 -6.21
CA ALA A 109 0.45 -26.39 -7.40
C ALA A 109 0.15 -27.89 -7.27
N LYS A 110 0.45 -28.49 -6.12
CA LYS A 110 0.10 -29.88 -5.81
C LYS A 110 -1.40 -30.10 -5.89
N PHE A 111 -2.20 -29.19 -5.31
CA PHE A 111 -3.66 -29.28 -5.38
C PHE A 111 -4.18 -29.24 -6.82
N PHE A 112 -3.65 -28.36 -7.68
CA PHE A 112 -4.02 -28.31 -9.10
C PHE A 112 -3.60 -29.57 -9.87
N ALA A 113 -2.41 -30.10 -9.60
CA ALA A 113 -1.95 -31.34 -10.23
C ALA A 113 -2.80 -32.56 -9.84
N THR A 114 -3.25 -32.63 -8.57
CA THR A 114 -4.12 -33.70 -8.09
C THR A 114 -5.58 -33.51 -8.54
N ASN A 115 -6.03 -32.26 -8.73
CA ASN A 115 -7.41 -31.92 -9.07
C ASN A 115 -7.48 -30.98 -10.29
N PRO A 116 -7.12 -31.44 -11.50
CA PRO A 116 -7.04 -30.57 -12.68
C PRO A 116 -8.39 -29.94 -13.04
N LYS A 117 -9.50 -30.66 -12.79
CA LYS A 117 -10.87 -30.20 -13.07
C LYS A 117 -11.54 -29.43 -11.91
N ALA A 118 -10.82 -29.10 -10.84
CA ALA A 118 -11.39 -28.44 -9.66
C ALA A 118 -12.09 -27.12 -10.04
N LYS A 119 -13.29 -26.88 -9.53
CA LYS A 119 -14.02 -25.61 -9.77
C LYS A 119 -13.40 -24.47 -8.96
N VAL A 120 -13.63 -23.23 -9.38
CA VAL A 120 -13.11 -22.04 -8.67
C VAL A 120 -13.57 -22.00 -7.21
N ALA A 121 -14.81 -22.43 -6.93
CA ALA A 121 -15.32 -22.51 -5.57
C ALA A 121 -14.53 -23.51 -4.71
N GLU A 122 -14.21 -24.69 -5.25
CA GLU A 122 -13.42 -25.72 -4.56
C GLU A 122 -12.00 -25.26 -4.28
N VAL A 123 -11.38 -24.52 -5.22
CA VAL A 123 -10.05 -23.93 -5.03
C VAL A 123 -10.07 -22.86 -3.94
N LEU A 124 -11.12 -22.04 -3.88
CA LEU A 124 -11.27 -21.03 -2.83
C LEU A 124 -11.51 -21.68 -1.46
N SER A 125 -12.33 -22.72 -1.39
CA SER A 125 -12.53 -23.50 -0.15
C SER A 125 -11.24 -24.17 0.31
N PHE A 126 -10.48 -24.77 -0.60
CA PHE A 126 -9.16 -25.32 -0.30
C PHE A 126 -8.22 -24.24 0.25
N VAL A 127 -8.18 -23.06 -0.38
CA VAL A 127 -7.31 -21.98 0.08
C VAL A 127 -7.71 -21.44 1.46
N SER A 128 -9.01 -21.31 1.72
CA SER A 128 -9.53 -20.88 3.02
C SER A 128 -9.17 -21.90 4.10
N ILE A 129 -9.30 -23.20 3.84
CA ILE A 129 -9.00 -24.28 4.80
C ILE A 129 -7.49 -24.47 5.01
N GLU A 130 -6.71 -24.58 3.93
CA GLU A 130 -5.28 -24.94 3.99
C GLU A 130 -4.39 -23.78 4.45
N PHE A 131 -4.75 -22.54 4.09
CA PHE A 131 -3.92 -21.37 4.38
C PHE A 131 -4.56 -20.40 5.38
N SER A 132 -5.80 -20.66 5.85
CA SER A 132 -6.56 -19.74 6.70
C SER A 132 -6.69 -18.34 6.08
N VAL A 133 -6.83 -18.28 4.75
CA VAL A 133 -6.91 -17.05 3.98
C VAL A 133 -8.19 -17.03 3.16
N ASP A 134 -9.04 -16.04 3.40
CA ASP A 134 -10.19 -15.77 2.53
C ASP A 134 -9.78 -14.90 1.34
N LEU A 135 -9.83 -15.49 0.15
CA LEU A 135 -9.54 -14.81 -1.11
C LEU A 135 -10.79 -14.55 -1.94
N ASP A 136 -10.78 -13.42 -2.64
CA ASP A 136 -11.70 -13.21 -3.75
C ASP A 136 -11.18 -13.87 -5.05
N ARG A 137 -12.11 -14.15 -5.97
CA ARG A 137 -11.82 -14.78 -7.26
C ARG A 137 -10.75 -14.05 -8.06
N LEU A 138 -10.73 -12.72 -7.98
CA LEU A 138 -9.80 -11.88 -8.72
C LEU A 138 -8.37 -12.00 -8.18
N THR A 139 -8.21 -12.06 -6.86
CA THR A 139 -6.91 -12.22 -6.20
C THR A 139 -6.34 -13.59 -6.47
N LEU A 140 -7.17 -14.65 -6.43
CA LEU A 140 -6.77 -15.99 -6.84
C LEU A 140 -6.30 -16.01 -8.31
N ARG A 141 -7.06 -15.40 -9.24
CA ARG A 141 -6.68 -15.32 -10.66
C ARG A 141 -5.33 -14.63 -10.86
N ARG A 142 -5.10 -13.50 -10.18
CA ARG A 142 -3.83 -12.76 -10.25
C ARG A 142 -2.66 -13.58 -9.71
N PHE A 143 -2.89 -14.33 -8.63
CA PHE A 143 -1.87 -15.20 -8.03
C PHE A 143 -1.51 -16.36 -8.98
N VAL A 144 -2.50 -17.06 -9.52
CA VAL A 144 -2.32 -18.15 -10.49
C VAL A 144 -1.57 -17.67 -11.74
N LYS A 145 -1.95 -16.52 -12.29
CA LYS A 145 -1.27 -15.93 -13.46
C LYS A 145 0.18 -15.56 -13.14
N LYS A 146 0.44 -14.99 -11.96
CA LYS A 146 1.79 -14.56 -11.54
C LYS A 146 2.78 -15.71 -11.46
N PHE A 147 2.34 -16.89 -11.00
CA PHE A 147 3.18 -18.05 -10.78
C PHE A 147 3.02 -19.15 -11.85
N GLY A 148 2.30 -18.87 -12.94
CA GLY A 148 2.15 -19.82 -14.05
C GLY A 148 1.37 -21.08 -13.70
N LEU A 149 0.57 -21.08 -12.63
CA LEU A 149 -0.14 -22.30 -12.15
C LEU A 149 -1.30 -22.74 -13.07
N GLY A 150 -1.63 -21.94 -14.09
CA GLY A 150 -2.72 -22.22 -15.04
C GLY A 150 -2.48 -23.48 -15.88
N CYS A 151 -1.23 -23.74 -16.27
CA CYS A 151 -0.88 -24.90 -17.09
C CYS A 151 -1.12 -26.25 -16.38
N LEU A 152 -1.12 -26.26 -15.04
CA LEU A 152 -1.34 -27.46 -14.22
C LEU A 152 -2.81 -27.89 -14.15
N ARG A 153 -3.75 -27.03 -14.56
CA ARG A 153 -5.18 -27.37 -14.63
C ARG A 153 -5.53 -28.13 -15.92
N GLY A 154 -4.54 -28.39 -16.77
CA GLY A 154 -4.74 -28.89 -18.12
C GLY A 154 -5.33 -27.78 -18.96
N ASP A 155 -4.50 -27.14 -19.77
CA ASP A 155 -4.95 -26.24 -20.82
C ASP A 155 -5.83 -27.05 -21.81
N GLN A 156 -7.14 -27.11 -21.54
CA GLN A 156 -8.05 -26.61 -22.56
C GLN A 156 -8.00 -25.09 -22.45
N VAL A 157 -7.10 -24.53 -23.23
CA VAL A 157 -7.30 -23.18 -23.75
C VAL A 157 -8.63 -23.23 -24.49
N ILE A 158 -9.71 -22.85 -23.80
CA ILE A 158 -10.87 -22.30 -24.48
C ILE A 158 -10.38 -20.95 -25.02
N VAL A 159 -9.77 -20.98 -26.20
CA VAL A 159 -9.94 -19.92 -27.19
C VAL A 159 -11.35 -20.11 -27.73
N GLU A 160 -12.34 -19.81 -26.90
CA GLU A 160 -13.64 -19.39 -27.38
C GLU A 160 -13.92 -18.08 -26.65
N ASP A 161 -14.04 -17.04 -27.46
CA ASP A 161 -14.82 -15.87 -27.14
C ASP A 161 -16.20 -16.33 -26.63
N SER A 162 -16.37 -16.46 -25.31
CA SER A 162 -17.67 -16.30 -24.66
C SER A 162 -17.54 -16.03 -23.17
N PRO A 163 -18.35 -15.11 -22.63
CA PRO A 163 -17.83 -14.05 -21.78
C PRO A 163 -17.99 -14.37 -20.30
N LEU A 164 -17.00 -13.92 -19.52
CA LEU A 164 -17.08 -13.82 -18.06
C LEU A 164 -18.07 -12.73 -17.57
N LEU A 165 -18.91 -12.17 -18.45
CA LEU A 165 -19.87 -11.11 -18.17
C LEU A 165 -21.06 -11.18 -19.13
N SER A 166 -22.25 -11.42 -18.60
CA SER A 166 -23.47 -10.80 -19.12
C SER A 166 -24.19 -10.16 -17.94
N PRO A 167 -24.36 -8.82 -17.90
CA PRO A 167 -25.35 -8.22 -17.03
C PRO A 167 -26.72 -8.52 -17.63
N THR A 168 -27.63 -9.08 -16.83
CA THR A 168 -29.04 -9.20 -17.21
C THR A 168 -29.60 -7.78 -17.36
N ARG A 169 -29.68 -7.27 -18.59
CA ARG A 169 -30.50 -6.11 -18.91
C ARG A 169 -31.84 -6.62 -19.38
N THR A 170 -32.82 -6.51 -18.50
CA THR A 170 -34.23 -6.41 -18.88
C THR A 170 -34.37 -5.29 -19.91
N SER A 171 -34.89 -5.60 -21.09
CA SER A 171 -35.51 -4.60 -21.96
C SER A 171 -36.84 -5.15 -22.41
N GLU A 172 -37.87 -4.45 -21.94
CA GLU A 172 -39.27 -4.61 -22.29
C GLU A 172 -39.48 -4.62 -23.80
N VAL A 173 -40.44 -5.44 -24.22
CA VAL A 173 -40.91 -5.55 -25.60
C VAL A 173 -41.81 -4.35 -25.90
N HIS A 174 -41.42 -3.56 -26.91
CA HIS A 174 -42.35 -2.70 -27.63
C HIS A 174 -42.34 -3.02 -29.13
N SER A 175 -43.57 -3.07 -29.65
CA SER A 175 -44.10 -3.47 -30.95
C SER A 175 -43.32 -3.13 -32.22
N CYS A 176 -43.53 -3.99 -33.23
CA CYS A 176 -44.32 -3.64 -34.42
C CYS A 176 -45.33 -4.76 -34.70
#